data_AF-A0A094APA9-F1
#
_entry.id   AF-A0A094APA9-F1
#
_cell.length_a   1.000
_cell.length_b   1.000
_cell.length_c   1.000
_cell.angle_alpha   90.00
_cell.angle_beta   90.00
_cell.angle_gamma   90.00
#
_symmetry.space_group_name_H-M   'P 1'
#
loop_
_entity.id
_entity.type
_entity.pdbx_description
1 polymer ?
#
loop_
_entity_poly.entity_id
_entity_poly.type
_entity_poly.pdbx_seq_one_letter_code
_entity_poly.pdbx_strand_id
1 'polypeptide(L)'
;MSIDHAHCTFRAAMALMGTDEQFTSVAATSLDEYQAPAVISDELRGFEVVGITPPDETLQKNFAGIRAADGRTGTIKPLGLLECKPWSHPYQPTLDLTIEEEKELASNPLVYVDEAFWVDDDILERCFVGMKFVGVVRELDMGLKYLDNVVVIYASFYTFVENERMVNWKPPKENERLAPCCEDAEVLDAEGEGEGDGLEE
;
A
#
# COMPACT_ATOMS: atom_id res chain seq x y z
N MET A 1 -12.81 10.71 -12.35
CA MET A 1 -12.28 10.19 -13.62
C MET A 1 -13.36 9.31 -14.25
N SER A 2 -13.64 9.40 -15.55
CA SER A 2 -14.62 8.51 -16.20
C SER A 2 -14.02 7.12 -16.38
N ILE A 3 -14.85 6.08 -16.36
CA ILE A 3 -14.45 4.68 -16.59
C ILE A 3 -13.74 4.55 -17.95
N ASP A 4 -14.30 5.17 -19.01
CA ASP A 4 -13.71 5.15 -20.36
C ASP A 4 -12.32 5.79 -20.40
N HIS A 5 -12.11 6.84 -19.61
CA HIS A 5 -10.82 7.51 -19.52
C HIS A 5 -9.79 6.61 -18.82
N ALA A 6 -10.17 5.96 -17.71
CA ALA A 6 -9.30 5.02 -17.02
C ALA A 6 -8.89 3.84 -17.92
N HIS A 7 -9.84 3.30 -18.70
CA HIS A 7 -9.55 2.24 -19.67
C HIS A 7 -8.60 2.68 -20.78
N CYS A 8 -8.80 3.88 -21.30
CA CYS A 8 -7.95 4.45 -22.33
C CYS A 8 -6.53 4.67 -21.80
N THR A 9 -6.39 5.25 -20.60
CA THR A 9 -5.09 5.47 -19.94
C THR A 9 -4.37 4.15 -19.66
N PHE A 10 -5.07 3.15 -19.11
CA PHE A 10 -4.48 1.85 -18.85
C PHE A 10 -4.00 1.16 -20.15
N ARG A 11 -4.82 1.13 -21.20
CA ARG A 11 -4.43 0.55 -22.49
C ARG A 11 -3.27 1.29 -23.15
N ALA A 12 -3.26 2.62 -23.07
CA ALA A 12 -2.16 3.44 -23.56
C ALA A 12 -0.85 3.13 -22.83
N ALA A 13 -0.89 3.03 -21.50
CA ALA A 13 0.25 2.65 -20.68
C ALA A 13 0.78 1.26 -21.07
N MET A 14 -0.12 0.27 -21.19
CA MET A 14 0.24 -1.10 -21.57
C MET A 14 0.81 -1.20 -22.98
N ALA A 15 0.32 -0.41 -23.92
CA ALA A 15 0.82 -0.38 -25.30
C ALA A 15 2.22 0.25 -25.45
N LEU A 16 2.58 1.16 -24.54
CA LEU A 16 3.86 1.89 -24.62
C LEU A 16 4.93 1.35 -23.67
N MET A 17 4.52 0.88 -22.49
CA MET A 17 5.43 0.48 -21.40
C MET A 17 5.34 -1.02 -21.05
N GLY A 18 4.24 -1.68 -21.41
CA GLY A 18 4.02 -3.09 -21.08
C GLY A 18 4.88 -4.04 -21.90
N THR A 19 5.00 -5.28 -21.42
CA THR A 19 5.62 -6.37 -22.20
C THR A 19 4.70 -6.82 -23.34
N ASP A 20 5.24 -7.51 -24.34
CA ASP A 20 4.45 -8.02 -25.47
C ASP A 20 3.31 -8.96 -25.01
N GLU A 21 3.55 -9.76 -23.97
CA GLU A 21 2.56 -10.66 -23.36
C GLU A 21 1.43 -9.89 -22.68
N GLN A 22 1.80 -8.87 -21.90
CA GLN A 22 0.89 -7.95 -21.23
C GLN A 22 0.06 -7.14 -22.24
N PHE A 23 0.66 -6.68 -23.33
CA PHE A 23 -0.06 -6.00 -24.40
C PHE A 23 -1.04 -6.95 -25.09
N THR A 24 -0.62 -8.16 -25.43
CA THR A 24 -1.46 -9.13 -26.15
C THR A 24 -2.67 -9.55 -25.32
N SER A 25 -2.48 -9.77 -24.01
CA SER A 25 -3.58 -10.09 -23.09
C SER A 25 -4.61 -8.95 -23.00
N VAL A 26 -4.16 -7.69 -22.94
CA VAL A 26 -5.05 -6.52 -22.92
C VAL A 26 -5.72 -6.28 -24.28
N ALA A 27 -5.02 -6.54 -25.39
CA ALA A 27 -5.50 -6.34 -26.75
C ALA A 27 -6.53 -7.41 -27.17
N ALA A 28 -6.43 -8.62 -26.64
CA ALA A 28 -7.40 -9.69 -26.87
C ALA A 28 -8.78 -9.38 -26.25
N THR A 29 -8.81 -8.58 -25.19
CA THR A 29 -10.05 -8.12 -24.54
C THR A 29 -10.69 -7.01 -25.39
N SER A 30 -11.92 -7.26 -25.85
CA SER A 30 -12.66 -6.36 -26.75
C SER A 30 -12.92 -4.97 -26.12
N LEU A 31 -13.23 -3.98 -26.95
CA LEU A 31 -13.56 -2.62 -26.50
C LEU A 31 -14.96 -2.53 -25.85
N ASP A 32 -15.89 -3.38 -26.26
CA ASP A 32 -17.31 -3.33 -25.84
C ASP A 32 -17.60 -4.16 -24.58
N GLU A 33 -16.79 -5.18 -24.28
CA GLU A 33 -16.87 -6.02 -23.07
C GLU A 33 -15.58 -5.92 -22.25
N TYR A 34 -15.07 -4.70 -22.06
CA TYR A 34 -13.85 -4.56 -21.26
C TYR A 34 -14.13 -4.95 -19.80
N GLN A 35 -13.61 -6.10 -19.41
CA GLN A 35 -13.56 -6.53 -18.02
C GLN A 35 -12.23 -6.06 -17.43
N ALA A 36 -12.29 -5.28 -16.35
CA ALA A 36 -11.09 -4.85 -15.65
C ALA A 36 -10.30 -6.08 -15.18
N PRO A 37 -8.95 -6.06 -15.29
CA PRO A 37 -8.10 -7.13 -14.77
C PRO A 37 -8.43 -7.41 -13.31
N ALA A 38 -8.48 -8.69 -12.94
CA ALA A 38 -8.77 -9.06 -11.55
C ALA A 38 -7.56 -8.76 -10.66
N VAL A 39 -7.81 -8.22 -9.47
CA VAL A 39 -6.79 -8.05 -8.43
C VAL A 39 -6.60 -9.39 -7.72
N ILE A 40 -5.38 -9.95 -7.78
CA ILE A 40 -5.04 -11.22 -7.13
C ILE A 40 -4.60 -11.01 -5.69
N SER A 41 -3.79 -9.99 -5.43
CA SER A 41 -3.23 -9.70 -4.11
C SER A 41 -3.30 -8.21 -3.81
N ASP A 42 -3.41 -7.91 -2.51
CA ASP A 42 -3.41 -6.57 -1.94
C ASP A 42 -2.55 -6.61 -0.68
N GLU A 43 -1.44 -5.87 -0.69
CA GLU A 43 -0.46 -5.87 0.40
C GLU A 43 -0.02 -4.45 0.75
N LEU A 44 -0.03 -4.14 2.06
CA LEU A 44 0.56 -2.91 2.59
C LEU A 44 2.07 -3.09 2.74
N ARG A 45 2.86 -2.39 1.92
CA ARG A 45 4.32 -2.51 1.89
C ARG A 45 5.00 -1.15 1.99
N GLY A 46 6.19 -1.15 2.59
CA GLY A 46 7.05 0.03 2.67
C GLY A 46 8.16 -0.01 1.64
N PHE A 47 8.51 1.16 1.12
CA PHE A 47 9.47 1.34 0.04
C PHE A 47 10.39 2.53 0.32
N GLU A 48 11.62 2.43 -0.15
CA GLU A 48 12.54 3.56 -0.27
C GLU A 48 12.93 3.75 -1.74
N VAL A 49 12.78 4.99 -2.22
CA VAL A 49 13.10 5.35 -3.61
C VAL A 49 14.61 5.33 -3.80
N VAL A 50 15.09 4.54 -4.75
CA VAL A 50 16.52 4.40 -5.10
C VAL A 50 16.83 5.15 -6.40
N GLY A 51 15.90 5.14 -7.35
CA GLY A 51 16.07 5.72 -8.67
C GLY A 51 14.78 6.31 -9.20
N ILE A 52 14.92 7.34 -10.03
CA ILE A 52 13.81 8.00 -10.72
C ILE A 52 14.24 8.17 -12.17
N THR A 53 13.47 7.57 -13.08
CA THR A 53 13.68 7.71 -14.52
C THR A 53 12.48 8.42 -15.13
N PRO A 54 12.62 9.72 -15.50
CA PRO A 54 11.55 10.46 -16.14
C PRO A 54 11.26 9.93 -17.56
N PRO A 55 10.07 10.18 -18.12
CA PRO A 55 9.73 9.77 -19.48
C PRO A 55 10.61 10.45 -20.52
N ASP A 56 11.15 9.68 -21.46
CA ASP A 56 11.92 10.20 -22.59
C ASP A 56 11.07 11.09 -23.53
N GLU A 57 11.69 12.01 -24.27
CA GLU A 57 11.00 12.91 -25.19
C GLU A 57 10.18 12.17 -26.25
N THR A 58 10.64 10.99 -26.68
CA THR A 58 9.91 10.15 -27.63
C THR A 58 8.64 9.58 -27.01
N LEU A 59 8.74 9.09 -25.77
CA LEU A 59 7.63 8.57 -24.99
C LEU A 59 6.60 9.66 -24.70
N GLN A 60 7.06 10.85 -24.33
CA GLN A 60 6.19 12.02 -24.11
C GLN A 60 5.39 12.37 -25.37
N LYS A 61 6.03 12.39 -26.55
CA LYS A 61 5.34 12.64 -27.83
C LYS A 61 4.33 11.54 -28.16
N ASN A 62 4.66 10.29 -27.85
CA ASN A 62 3.75 9.16 -28.08
C ASN A 62 2.50 9.28 -27.21
N PHE A 63 2.64 9.52 -25.90
CA PHE A 63 1.51 9.76 -25.00
C PHE A 63 0.68 10.99 -25.43
N ALA A 64 1.36 12.08 -25.80
CA ALA A 64 0.69 13.27 -26.30
C ALA A 64 -0.11 13.01 -27.57
N GLY A 65 0.32 12.08 -28.45
CA GLY A 65 -0.37 11.72 -29.69
C GLY A 65 -1.63 10.87 -29.50
N ILE A 66 -1.83 10.26 -28.33
CA ILE A 66 -2.98 9.39 -28.07
C ILE A 66 -4.23 10.26 -27.89
N ARG A 67 -5.29 9.91 -28.62
CA ARG A 67 -6.61 10.52 -28.50
C ARG A 67 -7.38 9.80 -27.39
N ALA A 68 -7.85 10.55 -26.41
CA ALA A 68 -8.77 10.03 -25.41
C ALA A 68 -10.16 9.78 -26.02
N ALA A 69 -11.03 9.10 -25.26
CA ALA A 69 -12.39 8.77 -25.69
C ALA A 69 -13.25 9.99 -26.07
N ASP A 70 -12.91 11.18 -25.56
CA ASP A 70 -13.55 12.46 -25.88
C ASP A 70 -13.02 13.12 -27.17
N GLY A 71 -12.09 12.46 -27.87
CA GLY A 71 -11.43 12.97 -29.08
C GLY A 71 -10.37 14.04 -28.82
N ARG A 72 -10.11 14.40 -27.55
CA ARG A 72 -9.05 15.35 -27.19
C ARG A 72 -7.71 14.63 -27.08
N THR A 73 -6.69 15.32 -27.56
CA THR A 73 -5.29 14.87 -27.57
C THR A 73 -4.56 15.50 -26.39
N GLY A 74 -3.65 14.76 -25.75
CA GLY A 74 -2.90 15.24 -24.58
C GLY A 74 -3.62 15.12 -23.24
N THR A 75 -4.71 14.36 -23.16
CA THR A 75 -5.43 14.11 -21.89
C THR A 75 -4.73 13.07 -21.02
N ILE A 76 -3.92 12.18 -21.62
CA ILE A 76 -3.17 11.13 -20.92
C ILE A 76 -1.79 11.66 -20.59
N LYS A 77 -1.41 11.61 -19.32
CA LYS A 77 -0.10 12.05 -18.86
C LYS A 77 0.98 11.01 -19.21
N PRO A 78 2.20 11.45 -19.52
CA PRO A 78 3.31 10.53 -19.72
C PRO A 78 3.70 9.86 -18.40
N LEU A 79 4.11 8.60 -18.51
CA LEU A 79 4.54 7.76 -17.38
C LEU A 79 6.06 7.61 -17.38
N GLY A 80 6.67 7.73 -16.21
CA GLY A 80 8.06 7.33 -15.97
C GLY A 80 8.17 6.16 -15.00
N LEU A 81 9.40 5.85 -14.58
CA LEU A 81 9.73 4.73 -13.70
C LEU A 81 10.23 5.24 -12.35
N LEU A 82 9.63 4.71 -11.28
CA LEU A 82 10.06 4.90 -9.91
C LEU A 82 10.67 3.59 -9.40
N GLU A 83 11.98 3.57 -9.21
CA GLU A 83 12.71 2.40 -8.71
C GLU A 83 12.77 2.44 -7.18
N CYS A 84 12.24 1.41 -6.55
CA CYS A 84 12.03 1.32 -5.11
C CYS A 84 12.67 0.05 -4.57
N LYS A 85 13.43 0.18 -3.48
CA LYS A 85 13.83 -0.97 -2.67
C LYS A 85 12.83 -1.19 -1.54
N PRO A 86 12.63 -2.43 -1.07
CA PRO A 86 11.80 -2.70 0.09
C PRO A 86 12.34 -2.00 1.33
N TRP A 87 11.44 -1.38 2.09
CA TRP A 87 11.76 -0.75 3.35
C TRP A 87 10.70 -1.11 4.40
N SER A 88 11.12 -1.75 5.49
CA SER A 88 10.22 -2.03 6.61
C SER A 88 10.33 -0.91 7.64
N HIS A 89 9.17 -0.40 8.07
CA HIS A 89 9.13 0.60 9.13
C HIS A 89 9.54 -0.06 10.46
N PRO A 90 10.46 0.53 11.26
CA PRO A 90 10.89 -0.07 12.53
C PRO A 90 9.76 -0.29 13.54
N TYR A 91 8.74 0.56 13.49
CA TYR A 91 7.48 0.47 14.25
C TYR A 91 6.37 -0.33 13.55
N GLN A 92 6.66 -1.13 12.52
CA GLN A 92 5.64 -2.00 11.94
C GLN A 92 5.14 -2.95 13.04
N PRO A 93 3.83 -2.99 13.34
CA PRO A 93 3.32 -3.85 14.39
C PRO A 93 3.68 -5.29 14.07
N THR A 94 4.18 -6.01 15.07
CA THR A 94 4.38 -7.45 14.97
C THR A 94 3.01 -8.08 14.72
N LEU A 95 2.92 -8.88 13.65
CA LEU A 95 1.73 -9.67 13.40
C LEU A 95 1.52 -10.63 14.58
N ASP A 96 0.28 -10.77 15.03
CA ASP A 96 -0.09 -11.74 16.06
C ASP A 96 -0.17 -13.13 15.41
N LEU A 97 1.01 -13.68 15.10
CA LEU A 97 1.16 -14.98 14.46
C LEU A 97 1.10 -16.09 15.51
N THR A 98 0.50 -17.21 15.14
CA THR A 98 0.62 -18.44 15.92
C THR A 98 2.06 -18.96 15.89
N ILE A 99 2.44 -19.77 16.88
CA ILE A 99 3.78 -20.38 16.95
C ILE A 99 4.15 -21.16 15.67
N GLU A 100 3.15 -21.77 15.03
CA GLU A 100 3.34 -22.51 13.77
C GLU A 100 3.66 -21.56 12.62
N GLU A 101 2.89 -20.48 12.47
CA GLU A 101 3.12 -19.44 11.46
C GLU A 101 4.45 -18.70 11.67
N GLU A 102 4.83 -18.41 12.91
CA GLU A 102 6.15 -17.84 13.23
C GLU A 102 7.29 -18.75 12.77
N LYS A 103 7.14 -20.07 12.98
CA LYS A 103 8.13 -21.06 12.58
C LYS A 103 8.20 -21.22 11.06
N GLU A 104 7.06 -21.15 10.37
CA GLU A 104 6.99 -21.15 8.91
C GLU A 104 7.66 -19.90 8.32
N LEU A 105 7.36 -18.72 8.87
CA LEU A 105 7.98 -17.46 8.44
C LEU A 105 9.49 -17.44 8.72
N ALA A 106 9.93 -18.00 9.85
CA ALA A 106 11.35 -18.15 10.15
C ALA A 106 12.05 -19.13 9.20
N SER A 107 11.33 -20.14 8.70
CA SER A 107 11.84 -21.12 7.74
C SER A 107 11.85 -20.57 6.31
N ASN A 108 10.91 -19.69 5.97
CA ASN A 108 10.78 -19.05 4.67
C ASN A 108 10.52 -17.54 4.83
N PRO A 109 11.58 -16.74 5.06
CA PRO A 109 11.42 -15.31 5.27
C PRO A 109 10.88 -14.65 3.99
N LEU A 110 9.94 -13.72 4.17
CA LEU A 110 9.48 -12.84 3.09
C LEU A 110 10.63 -11.95 2.64
N VAL A 111 11.28 -12.33 1.53
CA VAL A 111 12.29 -11.51 0.87
C VAL A 111 11.61 -10.74 -0.25
N TYR A 112 11.33 -9.47 0.03
CA TYR A 112 10.94 -8.55 -1.02
C TYR A 112 12.18 -8.18 -1.85
N VAL A 113 11.98 -8.05 -3.16
CA VAL A 113 12.99 -7.60 -4.11
C VAL A 113 12.75 -6.15 -4.50
N ASP A 114 13.74 -5.51 -5.10
CA ASP A 114 13.59 -4.18 -5.69
C ASP A 114 12.52 -4.21 -6.79
N GLU A 115 11.64 -3.22 -6.78
CA GLU A 115 10.48 -3.11 -7.67
C GLU A 115 10.46 -1.74 -8.36
N ALA A 116 9.98 -1.70 -9.61
CA ALA A 116 9.80 -0.47 -10.36
C ALA A 116 8.32 -0.22 -10.61
N PHE A 117 7.85 0.99 -10.32
CA PHE A 117 6.46 1.40 -10.51
C PHE A 117 6.34 2.42 -11.64
N TRP A 118 5.27 2.31 -12.43
CA TRP A 118 4.91 3.34 -13.40
C TRP A 118 4.16 4.46 -12.70
N VAL A 119 4.65 5.68 -12.84
CA VAL A 119 4.10 6.85 -12.15
C VAL A 119 4.02 8.02 -13.11
N ASP A 120 2.97 8.82 -12.99
CA ASP A 120 2.80 10.05 -13.78
C ASP A 120 4.00 10.99 -13.58
N ASP A 121 4.41 11.65 -14.66
CA ASP A 121 5.55 12.58 -14.67
C ASP A 121 5.42 13.69 -13.59
N ASP A 122 4.24 14.26 -13.39
CA ASP A 122 4.02 15.32 -12.41
C ASP A 122 4.08 14.84 -10.94
N ILE A 123 3.92 13.54 -10.71
CA ILE A 123 4.16 12.91 -9.41
C ILE A 123 5.66 12.60 -9.27
N LEU A 124 6.31 12.11 -10.32
CA LEU A 124 7.75 11.84 -10.34
C LEU A 124 8.58 13.09 -10.06
N GLU A 125 8.18 14.25 -10.58
CA GLU A 125 8.82 15.55 -10.28
C GLU A 125 8.84 15.90 -8.79
N ARG A 126 7.94 15.32 -7.99
CA ARG A 126 7.84 15.53 -6.54
C ARG A 126 8.59 14.47 -5.74
N CYS A 127 8.94 13.36 -6.38
CA CYS A 127 9.72 12.28 -5.77
C CYS A 127 11.20 12.67 -5.72
N PHE A 128 11.91 12.14 -4.73
CA PHE A 128 13.36 12.29 -4.62
C PHE A 128 13.99 11.00 -4.08
N VAL A 129 15.26 10.78 -4.44
CA VAL A 129 16.01 9.60 -3.99
C VAL A 129 16.17 9.61 -2.47
N GLY A 130 15.97 8.45 -1.86
CA GLY A 130 15.96 8.24 -0.41
C GLY A 130 14.60 8.50 0.24
N MET A 131 13.63 9.07 -0.48
CA MET A 131 12.25 9.20 0.03
C MET A 131 11.71 7.83 0.42
N LYS A 132 11.10 7.73 1.60
CA LYS A 132 10.49 6.48 2.06
C LYS A 132 8.99 6.64 2.12
N PHE A 133 8.22 5.62 1.82
CA PHE A 133 6.77 5.67 1.92
C PHE A 133 6.21 4.29 2.22
N VAL A 134 5.00 4.26 2.79
CA VAL A 134 4.22 3.03 2.95
C VAL A 134 2.97 3.18 2.10
N GLY A 135 2.73 2.18 1.25
CA GLY A 135 1.61 2.16 0.32
C GLY A 135 1.05 0.77 0.12
N VAL A 136 -0.15 0.74 -0.43
CA VAL A 136 -0.85 -0.46 -0.84
C VAL A 136 -0.41 -0.82 -2.25
N VAL A 137 0.19 -1.99 -2.40
CA VAL A 137 0.53 -2.57 -3.70
C VAL A 137 -0.48 -3.64 -4.04
N ARG A 138 -1.05 -3.55 -5.23
CA ARG A 138 -1.94 -4.57 -5.78
C ARG A 138 -1.29 -5.25 -6.96
N GLU A 139 -1.52 -6.55 -7.07
CA GLU A 139 -1.10 -7.36 -8.21
C GLU A 139 -2.32 -7.73 -9.06
N LEU A 140 -2.21 -7.50 -10.36
CA LEU A 140 -3.20 -7.89 -11.36
C LEU A 140 -2.92 -9.30 -11.89
N ASP A 141 -3.96 -9.95 -12.40
CA ASP A 141 -3.91 -11.29 -13.06
C ASP A 141 -2.81 -11.49 -14.11
N MET A 142 -2.40 -10.41 -14.78
CA MET A 142 -1.31 -10.36 -15.76
C MET A 142 0.09 -10.11 -15.17
N GLY A 143 0.26 -10.26 -13.86
CA GLY A 143 1.53 -10.07 -13.16
C GLY A 143 1.99 -8.61 -13.09
N LEU A 144 1.11 -7.65 -13.35
CA LEU A 144 1.40 -6.23 -13.21
C LEU A 144 1.11 -5.79 -11.77
N LYS A 145 2.12 -5.25 -11.09
CA LYS A 145 1.97 -4.64 -9.77
C LYS A 145 1.82 -3.13 -9.91
N TYR A 146 0.87 -2.55 -9.18
CA TYR A 146 0.65 -1.10 -9.18
C TYR A 146 0.44 -0.56 -7.76
N LEU A 147 0.77 0.71 -7.58
CA LEU A 147 0.52 1.45 -6.34
C LEU A 147 -0.93 1.95 -6.33
N ASP A 148 -1.75 1.42 -5.43
CA ASP A 148 -3.15 1.83 -5.29
C ASP A 148 -3.28 3.07 -4.40
N ASN A 149 -2.60 3.07 -3.25
CA ASN A 149 -2.69 4.14 -2.28
C ASN A 149 -1.35 4.32 -1.53
N VAL A 150 -0.97 5.57 -1.25
CA VAL A 150 0.16 5.90 -0.38
C VAL A 150 -0.39 6.42 0.95
N VAL A 151 -0.15 5.65 2.02
CA VAL A 151 -0.70 5.92 3.35
C VAL A 151 0.14 6.96 4.09
N VAL A 152 1.46 6.88 3.98
CA VAL A 152 2.39 7.78 4.66
C VAL A 152 3.69 7.94 3.86
N ILE A 153 4.25 9.15 3.90
CA ILE A 153 5.51 9.52 3.23
C ILE A 153 6.47 10.08 4.28
N TYR A 154 7.73 9.67 4.19
CA TYR A 154 8.82 10.05 5.06
C TYR A 154 9.96 10.69 4.26
N ALA A 155 10.66 11.62 4.90
CA ALA A 155 11.84 12.26 4.33
C ALA A 155 13.02 11.28 4.22
N SER A 156 14.03 11.64 3.42
CA SER A 156 15.20 10.79 3.18
C SER A 156 16.02 10.50 4.44
N PHE A 157 16.13 11.48 5.32
CA PHE A 157 16.80 11.35 6.61
C PHE A 157 15.91 10.77 7.72
N TYR A 158 14.65 10.38 7.41
CA TYR A 158 13.79 9.78 8.42
C TYR A 158 14.46 8.57 9.03
N THR A 159 14.63 8.66 10.34
CA THR A 159 15.24 7.66 11.21
C THR A 159 14.32 7.57 12.40
N PHE A 160 13.80 6.38 12.66
CA PHE A 160 12.97 6.13 13.82
C PHE A 160 13.80 6.31 15.10
N VAL A 161 13.38 7.23 15.97
CA VAL A 161 13.99 7.38 17.31
C VAL A 161 13.15 6.57 18.30
N GLU A 162 13.80 5.86 19.23
CA GLU A 162 13.10 5.04 20.24
C GLU A 162 12.07 5.85 21.06
N ASN A 163 12.31 7.14 21.25
CA ASN A 163 11.38 8.06 21.90
C ASN A 163 10.03 8.19 21.17
N GLU A 164 10.00 7.97 19.85
CA GLU A 164 8.75 7.93 19.07
C GLU A 164 7.82 6.79 19.54
N ARG A 165 8.34 5.73 20.18
CA ARG A 165 7.51 4.67 20.80
C ARG A 165 6.69 5.18 21.97
N MET A 166 7.09 6.28 22.58
CA MET A 166 6.39 6.87 23.71
C MET A 166 5.27 7.82 23.27
N VAL A 167 5.09 8.03 21.95
CA VAL A 167 3.96 8.80 21.43
C VAL A 167 2.67 8.05 21.79
N ASN A 168 1.79 8.72 22.54
CA ASN A 168 0.57 8.15 23.13
C ASN A 168 0.78 7.10 24.22
N TRP A 169 1.97 7.01 24.82
CA TRP A 169 2.17 6.20 26.01
C TRP A 169 1.21 6.66 27.11
N LYS A 170 0.39 5.72 27.59
CA LYS A 170 -0.49 5.93 28.74
C LYS A 170 0.19 5.34 29.97
N PRO A 171 0.20 6.05 31.11
CA PRO A 171 0.68 5.46 32.35
C PRO A 171 -0.14 4.19 32.65
N PRO A 172 0.51 3.12 33.15
CA PRO A 172 -0.21 1.92 33.54
C PRO A 172 -1.29 2.29 34.56
N LYS A 173 -2.52 1.86 34.31
CA LYS A 173 -3.61 2.00 35.27
C LYS A 173 -3.32 1.06 36.44
N GLU A 174 -3.55 1.53 37.67
CA GLU A 174 -3.52 0.65 38.83
C GLU A 174 -4.47 -0.53 38.59
N ASN A 175 -3.93 -1.74 38.67
CA ASN A 175 -4.67 -2.97 38.46
C ASN A 175 -4.94 -3.58 39.84
N GLU A 176 -6.21 -3.67 40.22
CA GLU A 176 -6.65 -4.32 41.47
C GLU A 176 -6.57 -5.84 41.38
N ARG A 177 -6.31 -6.40 40.18
CA ARG A 177 -6.13 -7.84 39.99
C ARG A 177 -4.90 -8.31 40.76
N LEU A 178 -5.13 -9.21 41.70
CA LEU A 178 -4.07 -9.90 42.42
C LEU A 178 -3.12 -10.61 41.45
N ALA A 179 -1.86 -10.74 41.85
CA ALA A 179 -0.87 -11.44 41.06
C ALA A 179 -1.33 -12.90 40.82
N PRO A 180 -1.07 -13.51 39.65
CA PRO A 180 -1.52 -14.88 39.34
C PRO A 180 -1.02 -15.96 40.31
N CYS A 181 -0.05 -15.64 41.16
CA CYS A 181 0.50 -16.52 42.20
C CYS A 181 -0.21 -16.41 43.56
N CYS A 182 -1.13 -15.46 43.72
CA CYS A 182 -2.00 -15.38 44.87
C CYS A 182 -3.27 -16.14 44.52
N GLU A 183 -3.49 -17.31 45.15
CA GLU A 183 -4.74 -18.05 45.03
C GLU A 183 -5.91 -17.08 45.35
N ASP A 184 -6.91 -17.05 44.48
CA ASP A 184 -8.16 -16.33 44.75
C ASP A 184 -8.73 -16.91 46.04
N ALA A 185 -8.62 -16.17 47.15
CA ALA A 185 -9.39 -16.48 48.33
C ALA A 185 -10.85 -16.31 47.92
N GLU A 186 -11.53 -17.44 47.75
CA GLU A 186 -12.91 -17.62 47.32
C GLU A 186 -13.72 -16.33 47.39
N VAL A 187 -14.03 -15.77 46.21
CA VAL A 187 -15.04 -14.72 46.08
C VAL A 187 -16.34 -15.37 46.54
N LEU A 188 -16.73 -15.14 47.79
CA LEU A 188 -18.07 -15.44 48.25
C LEU A 188 -19.03 -14.64 47.37
N ASP A 189 -19.87 -15.36 46.64
CA ASP A 189 -20.96 -14.82 45.85
C ASP A 189 -21.80 -13.87 46.72
N ALA A 190 -21.54 -12.56 46.60
CA ALA A 190 -22.46 -11.54 47.07
C ALA A 190 -23.51 -11.38 45.97
N GLU A 191 -24.60 -12.12 46.17
CA GLU A 191 -25.84 -12.06 45.42
C GLU A 191 -26.26 -10.62 45.09
N GLY A 192 -26.80 -10.43 43.89
CA GLY A 192 -27.17 -9.11 43.40
C GLY A 192 -28.23 -8.42 44.24
N GLU A 193 -28.03 -7.12 44.44
CA GLU A 193 -29.11 -6.17 44.62
C GLU A 193 -29.03 -5.18 43.46
N GLY A 194 -30.02 -5.27 42.57
CA GLY A 194 -30.30 -4.20 41.63
C GLY A 194 -31.02 -3.09 42.38
N GLU A 195 -30.58 -1.86 42.20
CA GLU A 195 -31.45 -0.70 42.35
C GLU A 195 -31.10 0.30 41.26
N GLY A 196 -32.10 0.61 40.44
CA GLY A 196 -32.02 1.59 39.36
C GLY A 196 -32.33 3.01 39.85
N ASP A 197 -32.43 3.88 38.84
CA ASP A 197 -32.79 5.30 38.87
C ASP A 197 -31.73 6.25 39.46
N GLY A 198 -31.44 7.41 38.87
CA GLY A 198 -32.09 8.10 37.77
C GLY A 198 -31.30 9.36 37.38
N LEU A 199 -31.64 9.87 36.20
CA LEU A 199 -31.28 11.19 35.66
C LEU A 199 -31.71 12.33 36.58
N GLU A 200 -30.86 13.35 36.79
CA GLU A 200 -31.16 14.80 36.94
C GLU A 200 -29.79 15.52 36.79
N GLU A 201 -29.52 16.61 36.07
CA GLU A 201 -30.17 17.50 35.10
C GLU A 201 -29.03 18.16 34.28
#